data_AF-A0A8S2RA92-F1
#
_entry.id   AF-A0A8S2RA92-F1
#
_cell.length_a   1.000
_cell.length_b   1.000
_cell.length_c   1.000
_cell.angle_alpha   90.00
_cell.angle_beta   90.00
_cell.angle_gamma   90.00
#
_symmetry.space_group_name_H-M   'P 1'
#
loop_
_entity.id
_entity.type
_entity.pdbx_description
1 polymer ?
#
loop_
_entity_poly.entity_id
_entity_poly.type
_entity_poly.pdbx_seq_one_letter_code
_entity_poly.pdbx_strand_id
1 'polypeptide(L)'
;MTSYSAVKRKPKPSATPTSISQFQVTLEHVLGFTSISSSVVSQNHSTIAYAAGYTVILYDKGTQKQDFIINTARKTIKSLSISPDGRYLATGECGHDPKVRIWDLAGDRNSCIELGDHQFSIDHVCFSPKIDHLVSIGSAHDGNIYVWNWKNKKKLTSNKCLCSIHRIAFAADGSYFVTVGIRHVKFWYFTSKSLPDAVPLRAHDAILGELKNNIFTDVVCGRGDCAGSTYTGTANGLIFQFDEHRKLRGNRNLKKKTNCLAISDSYLVVGCEKGVIYILSLQTLESVISVPLPHCLGVDTGFATSINQMLHSQQPNISFPDTIAVCLDQDKSLLTCFYNDHSFYIWDIKNERSVEKRVSHMYHSGCCWGIETYAWASASPSILRPLTFITCSSDNTVRFWSLNHDETDSNLTPSQAANRVGRELMKIIYLEEDYSKLCDSQRTQKRSESSPKPGGRCIKMAPDGLLLAIGDLIGNIRIFDMQTFKQAQLIEAHESEVLSVDYGQSTDMGVTFLVSSSRDHLLHIFDASRDYQLVTTLV
;
A
#
# COMPACT_ATOMS: atom_id res chain seq x y z
N MET A 1 26.08 68.70 -16.62
CA MET A 1 26.23 68.21 -15.23
C MET A 1 25.17 68.89 -14.39
N THR A 2 24.09 68.19 -14.09
CA THR A 2 22.97 68.71 -13.30
C THR A 2 22.63 67.63 -12.27
N SER A 3 22.97 67.93 -11.01
CA SER A 3 22.80 67.06 -9.84
C SER A 3 21.35 67.08 -9.37
N TYR A 4 20.69 65.92 -9.33
CA TYR A 4 19.38 65.75 -8.71
C TYR A 4 19.53 65.47 -7.21
N SER A 5 18.98 66.35 -6.37
CA SER A 5 18.84 66.19 -4.92
C SER A 5 17.71 65.21 -4.59
N ALA A 6 18.00 64.18 -3.78
CA ALA A 6 17.02 63.20 -3.33
C ALA A 6 16.04 63.78 -2.29
N VAL A 7 14.74 63.70 -2.58
CA VAL A 7 13.65 64.04 -1.65
C VAL A 7 13.47 62.89 -0.65
N LYS A 8 13.70 63.16 0.64
CA LYS A 8 13.44 62.21 1.74
C LYS A 8 11.94 61.93 1.87
N ARG A 9 11.51 60.68 1.63
CA ARG A 9 10.16 60.18 1.96
C ARG A 9 10.00 60.05 3.48
N LYS A 10 8.91 60.59 4.04
CA LYS A 10 8.49 60.34 5.43
C LYS A 10 8.13 58.85 5.62
N PRO A 11 8.43 58.24 6.79
CA PRO A 11 8.09 56.85 7.06
C PRO A 11 6.57 56.68 7.22
N LYS A 12 6.01 55.64 6.58
CA LYS A 12 4.62 55.20 6.80
C LYS A 12 4.48 54.67 8.24
N PRO A 13 3.31 54.85 8.91
CA PRO A 13 3.06 54.24 10.20
C PRO A 13 3.12 52.70 10.07
N SER A 14 3.84 52.07 11.00
CA SER A 14 4.00 50.63 11.09
C SER A 14 2.63 49.96 11.29
N ALA A 15 2.15 49.24 10.29
CA ALA A 15 1.09 48.27 10.50
C ALA A 15 1.62 47.21 11.47
N THR A 16 1.06 47.17 12.68
CA THR A 16 1.23 46.03 13.58
C THR A 16 0.85 44.77 12.82
N PRO A 17 1.72 43.75 12.74
CA PRO A 17 1.37 42.50 12.09
C PRO A 17 0.21 41.90 12.89
N THR A 18 -0.97 41.88 12.28
CA THR A 18 -2.08 41.05 12.74
C THR A 18 -1.52 39.64 12.83
N SER A 19 -1.48 39.10 14.05
CA SER A 19 -1.02 37.74 14.28
C SER A 19 -1.93 36.81 13.47
N ILE A 20 -1.41 36.32 12.35
CA ILE A 20 -1.97 35.14 11.70
C ILE A 20 -1.86 34.06 12.78
N SER A 21 -2.97 33.73 13.41
CA SER A 21 -3.09 32.57 14.28
C SER A 21 -2.39 31.42 13.55
N GLN A 22 -1.35 30.84 14.18
CA GLN A 22 -0.62 29.71 13.62
C GLN A 22 -1.61 28.57 13.40
N PHE A 23 -2.13 28.43 12.18
CA PHE A 23 -2.91 27.26 11.81
C PHE A 23 -1.95 26.07 11.82
N GLN A 24 -2.06 25.25 12.86
CA GLN A 24 -1.30 24.01 12.95
C GLN A 24 -1.99 23.00 12.03
N VAL A 25 -1.34 22.68 10.90
CA VAL A 25 -1.78 21.60 10.02
C VAL A 25 -1.37 20.28 10.66
N THR A 26 -2.32 19.36 10.81
CA THR A 26 -2.10 18.01 11.33
C THR A 26 -2.42 16.98 10.26
N LEU A 27 -1.69 15.86 10.27
CA LEU A 27 -2.02 14.72 9.43
C LEU A 27 -3.33 14.08 9.92
N GLU A 28 -4.37 14.12 9.10
CA GLU A 28 -5.68 13.54 9.42
C GLU A 28 -5.87 12.15 8.82
N HIS A 29 -5.45 11.95 7.56
CA HIS A 29 -5.70 10.72 6.82
C HIS A 29 -4.60 10.46 5.79
N VAL A 30 -4.30 9.19 5.54
CA VAL A 30 -3.40 8.73 4.49
C VAL A 30 -4.15 7.81 3.53
N LEU A 31 -4.16 8.17 2.24
CA LEU A 31 -4.71 7.36 1.17
C LEU A 31 -3.57 6.61 0.47
N GLY A 32 -3.43 5.33 0.79
CA GLY A 32 -2.40 4.48 0.19
C GLY A 32 -1.50 3.80 1.20
N PHE A 33 -0.75 2.83 0.70
CA PHE A 33 0.32 2.16 1.42
C PHE A 33 1.47 1.89 0.46
N THR A 34 2.67 1.66 1.01
CA THR A 34 3.85 1.26 0.22
C THR A 34 4.19 -0.21 0.44
N SER A 35 3.20 -0.98 0.90
CA SER A 35 3.32 -2.39 1.19
C SER A 35 3.51 -3.21 -0.07
N ILE A 36 4.65 -3.89 -0.15
CA ILE A 36 5.01 -4.78 -1.26
C ILE A 36 5.18 -6.25 -0.81
N SER A 37 4.96 -6.52 0.48
CA SER A 37 5.09 -7.87 1.06
C SER A 37 4.35 -7.96 2.39
N SER A 38 4.15 -9.18 2.89
CA SER A 38 3.55 -9.42 4.19
C SER A 38 4.37 -8.88 5.37
N SER A 39 5.63 -8.47 5.19
CA SER A 39 6.51 -8.01 6.29
C SER A 39 6.23 -6.59 6.76
N VAL A 40 5.59 -5.77 5.94
CA VAL A 40 5.22 -4.39 6.29
C VAL A 40 3.75 -4.25 6.69
N VAL A 41 3.13 -5.36 7.09
CA VAL A 41 1.78 -5.41 7.63
C VAL A 41 1.79 -6.27 8.89
N SER A 42 1.13 -5.80 9.94
CA SER A 42 0.92 -6.56 11.17
C SER A 42 -0.42 -6.16 11.77
N GLN A 43 -0.96 -6.93 12.71
CA GLN A 43 -2.24 -6.61 13.34
C GLN A 43 -2.35 -7.17 14.76
N ASN A 44 -3.29 -6.60 15.50
CA ASN A 44 -3.85 -7.15 16.73
C ASN A 44 -5.39 -7.24 16.60
N HIS A 45 -6.12 -7.49 17.68
CA HIS A 45 -7.58 -7.64 17.66
C HIS A 45 -8.38 -6.38 17.25
N SER A 46 -7.83 -5.18 17.44
CA SER A 46 -8.52 -3.92 17.10
C SER A 46 -7.97 -3.28 15.84
N THR A 47 -6.67 -3.39 15.62
CA THR A 47 -5.90 -2.48 14.76
C THR A 47 -5.05 -3.27 13.77
N ILE A 48 -5.02 -2.78 12.54
CA ILE A 48 -4.09 -3.21 11.49
C ILE A 48 -3.02 -2.12 11.36
N ALA A 49 -1.75 -2.51 11.45
CA ALA A 49 -0.61 -1.64 11.19
C ALA A 49 -0.04 -1.94 9.80
N TYR A 50 0.09 -0.92 8.96
CA TYR A 50 0.75 -1.05 7.65
C TYR A 50 1.62 0.16 7.32
N ALA A 51 2.67 -0.05 6.53
CA ALA A 51 3.61 1.02 6.18
C ALA A 51 3.14 1.84 4.97
N ALA A 52 3.26 3.16 5.07
CA ALA A 52 3.13 4.14 4.00
C ALA A 52 4.39 5.03 3.99
N GLY A 53 5.43 4.57 3.29
CA GLY A 53 6.74 5.21 3.25
C GLY A 53 7.48 5.09 4.58
N TYR A 54 7.69 6.21 5.26
CA TYR A 54 8.28 6.28 6.60
C TYR A 54 7.23 6.46 7.71
N THR A 55 5.94 6.43 7.37
CA THR A 55 4.84 6.48 8.33
C THR A 55 4.23 5.09 8.47
N VAL A 56 3.83 4.71 9.68
CA VAL A 56 2.96 3.56 9.91
C VAL A 56 1.55 4.05 10.14
N ILE A 57 0.61 3.49 9.39
CA ILE A 57 -0.81 3.71 9.57
C ILE A 57 -1.34 2.65 10.52
N LEU A 58 -2.00 3.08 11.58
CA LEU A 58 -2.74 2.27 12.53
C LEU A 58 -4.22 2.40 12.19
N TYR A 59 -4.75 1.43 11.47
CA TYR A 59 -6.14 1.41 11.03
C TYR A 59 -7.00 0.61 12.01
N ASP A 60 -7.94 1.26 12.68
CA ASP A 60 -8.88 0.60 13.58
C ASP A 60 -10.00 -0.09 12.77
N LYS A 61 -10.13 -1.41 12.95
CA LYS A 61 -11.06 -2.24 12.19
C LYS A 61 -12.53 -1.94 12.48
N GLY A 62 -12.85 -1.47 13.69
CA GLY A 62 -14.23 -1.24 14.12
C GLY A 62 -14.73 0.14 13.75
N THR A 63 -13.95 1.17 14.08
CA THR A 63 -14.27 2.59 13.86
C THR A 63 -13.87 3.08 12.47
N GLN A 64 -13.01 2.34 11.75
CA GLN A 64 -12.42 2.72 10.47
C GLN A 64 -11.60 4.02 10.51
N LYS A 65 -11.14 4.42 11.70
CA LYS A 65 -10.27 5.58 11.88
C LYS A 65 -8.82 5.21 11.69
N GLN A 66 -8.04 6.18 11.23
CA GLN A 66 -6.59 6.08 11.13
C GLN A 66 -5.92 6.84 12.28
N ASP A 67 -4.82 6.27 12.74
CA ASP A 67 -3.86 6.90 13.63
C ASP A 67 -2.45 6.63 13.09
N PHE A 68 -1.44 7.35 13.57
CA PHE A 68 -0.16 7.43 12.89
C PHE A 68 1.04 7.29 13.83
N ILE A 69 2.05 6.57 13.34
CA ILE A 69 3.42 6.63 13.88
C ILE A 69 4.30 7.20 12.78
N ILE A 70 4.84 8.40 13.03
CA ILE A 70 5.72 9.08 12.08
C ILE A 70 7.16 8.79 12.48
N ASN A 71 7.89 8.09 11.60
CA ASN A 71 9.28 7.77 11.87
C ASN A 71 10.15 9.03 11.82
N THR A 72 10.66 9.49 12.98
CA THR A 72 11.44 10.73 13.10
C THR A 72 12.71 10.75 12.26
N ALA A 73 13.31 9.58 11.98
CA ALA A 73 14.49 9.46 11.13
C ALA A 73 14.18 9.61 9.63
N ARG A 74 12.90 9.67 9.24
CA ARG A 74 12.44 9.78 7.84
C ARG A 74 12.99 8.66 6.93
N LYS A 75 13.35 7.52 7.52
CA LYS A 75 13.75 6.31 6.79
C LYS A 75 12.54 5.46 6.50
N THR A 76 12.46 4.94 5.27
CA THR A 76 11.40 4.03 4.84
C THR A 76 11.35 2.80 5.72
N ILE A 77 10.15 2.37 6.06
CA ILE A 77 9.91 1.19 6.89
C ILE A 77 9.79 -0.04 6.00
N LYS A 78 10.57 -1.08 6.33
CA LYS A 78 10.67 -2.34 5.58
C LYS A 78 10.07 -3.53 6.29
N SER A 79 9.82 -3.42 7.60
CA SER A 79 9.16 -4.47 8.35
C SER A 79 8.43 -3.95 9.58
N LEU A 80 7.33 -4.62 9.95
CA LEU A 80 6.45 -4.32 11.07
C LEU A 80 6.13 -5.60 11.85
N SER A 81 6.07 -5.50 13.17
CA SER A 81 5.52 -6.55 14.03
C SER A 81 4.86 -5.92 15.25
N ILE A 82 3.55 -6.12 15.40
CA ILE A 82 2.86 -5.84 16.66
C ILE A 82 3.19 -6.96 17.66
N SER A 83 3.38 -6.60 18.92
CA SER A 83 3.62 -7.56 19.99
C SER A 83 2.37 -8.40 20.28
N PRO A 84 2.52 -9.64 20.78
CA PRO A 84 1.39 -10.51 21.11
C PRO A 84 0.35 -9.90 22.07
N ASP A 85 0.76 -9.02 22.99
CA ASP A 85 -0.14 -8.29 23.89
C ASP A 85 -0.81 -7.06 23.24
N GLY A 86 -0.48 -6.75 21.98
CA GLY A 86 -1.03 -5.62 21.23
C GLY A 86 -0.52 -4.24 21.67
N ARG A 87 0.38 -4.16 22.65
CA ARG A 87 0.83 -2.89 23.24
C ARG A 87 1.99 -2.24 22.48
N TYR A 88 2.87 -3.02 21.87
CA TYR A 88 4.08 -2.51 21.24
C TYR A 88 4.09 -2.78 19.74
N LEU A 89 4.68 -1.88 18.97
CA LEU A 89 4.96 -2.07 17.55
C LEU A 89 6.46 -1.98 17.32
N ALA A 90 7.07 -3.00 16.72
CA ALA A 90 8.42 -2.94 16.20
C ALA A 90 8.42 -2.56 14.72
N THR A 91 9.30 -1.63 14.33
CA THR A 91 9.50 -1.17 12.95
C THR A 91 10.96 -1.33 12.55
N GLY A 92 11.24 -1.92 11.40
CA GLY A 92 12.58 -2.01 10.81
C GLY A 92 12.80 -0.97 9.72
N GLU A 93 13.86 -0.18 9.85
CA GLU A 93 14.23 0.87 8.89
C GLU A 93 15.10 0.34 7.73
N CYS A 94 15.12 1.11 6.63
CA CYS A 94 16.03 0.92 5.50
C CYS A 94 17.00 2.11 5.38
N GLY A 95 18.24 1.85 4.94
CA GLY A 95 19.19 2.89 4.53
C GLY A 95 20.59 2.64 5.08
N HIS A 96 21.31 3.70 5.44
CA HIS A 96 22.54 3.59 6.20
C HIS A 96 22.22 3.69 7.69
N ASP A 97 22.87 2.87 8.52
CA ASP A 97 22.64 2.80 9.97
C ASP A 97 21.14 2.68 10.35
N PRO A 98 20.41 1.69 9.80
CA PRO A 98 19.01 1.48 10.12
C PRO A 98 18.85 1.12 11.61
N LYS A 99 17.75 1.57 12.23
CA LYS A 99 17.38 1.14 13.58
C LYS A 99 16.16 0.24 13.55
N VAL A 100 16.12 -0.70 14.47
CA VAL A 100 14.86 -1.29 14.90
C VAL A 100 14.28 -0.33 15.94
N ARG A 101 13.07 0.14 15.73
CA ARG A 101 12.37 1.04 16.65
C ARG A 101 11.16 0.34 17.24
N ILE A 102 10.94 0.52 18.54
CA ILE A 102 9.80 -0.07 19.26
C ILE A 102 8.98 1.05 19.88
N TRP A 103 7.72 1.09 19.51
CA TRP A 103 6.76 2.13 19.84
C TRP A 103 5.74 1.58 20.84
N ASP A 104 5.40 2.34 21.88
CA ASP A 104 4.29 2.01 22.78
C ASP A 104 2.99 2.55 22.17
N LEU A 105 2.08 1.65 21.78
CA LEU A 105 0.80 1.98 21.15
C LEU A 105 -0.22 2.54 22.15
N ALA A 106 -0.05 2.26 23.44
CA ALA A 106 -0.92 2.75 24.52
C ALA A 106 -0.38 4.03 25.20
N GLY A 107 0.92 4.29 25.07
CA GLY A 107 1.62 5.42 25.69
C GLY A 107 1.94 6.58 24.74
N ASP A 108 3.02 7.30 25.03
CA ASP A 108 3.53 8.37 24.17
C ASP A 108 4.21 7.82 22.92
N ARG A 109 3.52 7.97 21.79
CA ARG A 109 3.97 7.54 20.46
C ARG A 109 5.07 8.40 19.85
N ASN A 110 5.46 9.49 20.51
CA ASN A 110 6.61 10.30 20.10
C ASN A 110 7.95 9.75 20.61
N SER A 111 7.90 8.79 21.54
CA SER A 111 9.07 8.12 22.09
C SER A 111 9.17 6.69 21.60
N CYS A 112 10.39 6.21 21.34
CA CYS A 112 10.64 4.83 20.97
C CYS A 112 11.93 4.30 21.59
N ILE A 113 12.00 2.97 21.72
CA ILE A 113 13.24 2.26 22.04
C ILE A 113 13.96 1.98 20.73
N GLU A 114 15.23 2.38 20.63
CA GLU A 114 16.07 2.14 19.47
C GLU A 114 17.06 1.00 19.73
N LEU A 115 17.16 0.07 18.77
CA LEU A 115 18.16 -0.98 18.73
C LEU A 115 18.95 -0.84 17.43
N GLY A 116 20.27 -0.65 17.53
CA GLY A 116 21.13 -0.38 16.38
C GLY A 116 22.37 -1.26 16.38
N ASP A 117 22.50 -2.09 15.35
CA ASP A 117 23.70 -2.87 14.99
C ASP A 117 23.72 -3.21 13.50
N HIS A 118 22.54 -3.30 12.87
CA HIS A 118 22.40 -3.48 11.43
C HIS A 118 23.06 -2.35 10.64
N GLN A 119 23.68 -2.67 9.51
CA GLN A 119 24.44 -1.71 8.70
C GLN A 119 23.65 -1.18 7.48
N PHE A 120 22.65 -1.93 7.01
CA PHE A 120 21.93 -1.64 5.76
C PHE A 120 20.40 -1.58 5.90
N SER A 121 19.64 -2.61 5.50
CA SER A 121 18.18 -2.62 5.60
C SER A 121 17.74 -3.70 6.57
N ILE A 122 16.71 -3.42 7.37
CA ILE A 122 16.09 -4.39 8.27
C ILE A 122 14.85 -4.95 7.58
N ASP A 123 15.04 -6.06 6.87
CA ASP A 123 14.01 -6.63 6.01
C ASP A 123 12.92 -7.35 6.80
N HIS A 124 13.22 -7.84 8.01
CA HIS A 124 12.22 -8.46 8.89
C HIS A 124 12.45 -8.12 10.37
N VAL A 125 11.35 -7.91 11.09
CA VAL A 125 11.31 -7.83 12.56
C VAL A 125 10.16 -8.71 13.06
N CYS A 126 10.35 -9.40 14.18
CA CYS A 126 9.33 -10.29 14.74
C CYS A 126 9.47 -10.40 16.26
N PHE A 127 8.39 -10.08 16.98
CA PHE A 127 8.32 -10.32 18.43
C PHE A 127 8.22 -11.82 18.72
N SER A 128 8.87 -12.26 19.81
CA SER A 128 8.60 -13.59 20.35
C SER A 128 7.19 -13.64 20.95
N PRO A 129 6.53 -14.82 20.97
CA PRO A 129 5.20 -14.98 21.57
C PRO A 129 5.15 -14.61 23.05
N LYS A 130 6.29 -14.76 23.76
CA LYS A 130 6.46 -14.38 25.16
C LYS A 130 6.86 -12.91 25.35
N ILE A 131 7.03 -12.15 24.27
CA ILE A 131 7.33 -10.71 24.26
C ILE A 131 8.70 -10.33 24.88
N ASP A 132 9.44 -11.28 25.46
CA ASP A 132 10.75 -11.04 26.07
C ASP A 132 11.87 -10.80 25.06
N HIS A 133 11.66 -11.22 23.81
CA HIS A 133 12.66 -11.17 22.76
C HIS A 133 12.08 -10.58 21.47
N LEU A 134 12.95 -9.93 20.71
CA LEU A 134 12.66 -9.46 19.36
C LEU A 134 13.75 -10.00 18.43
N VAL A 135 13.36 -10.54 17.27
CA VAL A 135 14.31 -10.91 16.22
C VAL A 135 14.29 -9.85 15.14
N SER A 136 15.46 -9.46 14.67
CA SER A 136 15.62 -8.63 13.46
C SER A 136 16.55 -9.31 12.47
N ILE A 137 16.23 -9.16 11.19
CA ILE A 137 16.96 -9.76 10.08
C ILE A 137 17.36 -8.64 9.13
N GLY A 138 18.66 -8.51 8.90
CA GLY A 138 19.21 -7.59 7.93
C GLY A 138 19.01 -8.09 6.50
N SER A 139 19.14 -7.19 5.54
CA SER A 139 19.10 -7.54 4.12
C SER A 139 20.22 -8.50 3.74
N ALA A 140 20.14 -9.09 2.55
CA ALA A 140 21.15 -10.04 2.07
C ALA A 140 22.60 -9.46 2.08
N HIS A 141 22.75 -8.13 2.00
CA HIS A 141 24.05 -7.45 2.10
C HIS A 141 24.56 -7.30 3.55
N ASP A 142 23.66 -7.21 4.52
CA ASP A 142 24.00 -7.20 5.94
C ASP A 142 24.20 -8.63 6.45
N GLY A 143 23.28 -9.53 6.10
CA GLY A 143 23.30 -10.95 6.40
C GLY A 143 23.17 -11.28 7.88
N ASN A 144 23.05 -10.29 8.77
CA ASN A 144 22.98 -10.53 10.21
C ASN A 144 21.54 -10.82 10.66
N ILE A 145 21.40 -11.80 11.55
CA ILE A 145 20.19 -12.07 12.34
C ILE A 145 20.53 -11.78 13.79
N TYR A 146 19.76 -10.91 14.43
CA TYR A 146 19.94 -10.54 15.83
C TYR A 146 18.74 -10.95 16.67
N VAL A 147 19.03 -11.47 17.86
CA VAL A 147 18.04 -11.68 18.92
C VAL A 147 18.29 -10.66 20.01
N TRP A 148 17.27 -9.87 20.32
CA TRP A 148 17.34 -8.75 21.25
C TRP A 148 16.56 -9.04 22.52
N ASN A 149 17.12 -8.67 23.67
CA ASN A 149 16.32 -8.24 24.81
C ASN A 149 16.06 -6.75 24.63
N TRP A 150 14.91 -6.44 24.03
CA TRP A 150 14.60 -5.09 23.62
C TRP A 150 14.29 -4.16 24.80
N LYS A 151 13.73 -4.69 25.89
CA LYS A 151 13.45 -3.93 27.12
C LYS A 151 14.74 -3.36 27.73
N ASN A 152 15.81 -4.14 27.69
CA ASN A 152 17.14 -3.75 28.21
C ASN A 152 18.08 -3.23 27.13
N LYS A 153 17.60 -3.02 25.90
CA LYS A 153 18.41 -2.59 24.73
C LYS A 153 19.68 -3.43 24.49
N LYS A 154 19.62 -4.73 24.80
CA LYS A 154 20.78 -5.63 24.74
C LYS A 154 20.64 -6.66 23.64
N LYS A 155 21.66 -6.77 22.78
CA LYS A 155 21.82 -7.90 21.87
C LYS A 155 22.18 -9.16 22.68
N LEU A 156 21.34 -10.18 22.60
CA LEU A 156 21.55 -11.45 23.30
C LEU A 156 22.44 -12.38 22.50
N THR A 157 22.16 -12.50 21.20
CA THR A 157 22.90 -13.37 20.30
C THR A 157 22.71 -12.96 18.85
N SER A 158 23.59 -13.47 18.00
CA SER A 158 23.59 -13.19 16.57
C SER A 158 24.07 -14.38 15.76
N ASN A 159 23.58 -14.51 14.53
CA ASN A 159 24.16 -15.40 13.53
C ASN A 159 24.10 -14.71 12.15
N LYS A 160 24.85 -15.23 11.18
CA LYS A 160 24.84 -14.76 9.80
C LYS A 160 24.07 -15.72 8.89
N CYS A 161 23.23 -15.15 8.04
CA CYS A 161 22.55 -15.81 6.94
C CYS A 161 22.67 -14.93 5.69
N LEU A 162 23.50 -15.38 4.74
CA LEU A 162 23.76 -14.65 3.48
C LEU A 162 22.69 -14.90 2.41
N CYS A 163 21.72 -15.77 2.68
CA CYS A 163 20.61 -16.05 1.77
C CYS A 163 19.54 -14.95 1.86
N SER A 164 18.86 -14.68 0.74
CA SER A 164 17.67 -13.82 0.73
C SER A 164 16.55 -14.47 1.54
N ILE A 165 16.23 -13.86 2.69
CA ILE A 165 15.13 -14.29 3.57
C ILE A 165 13.87 -13.54 3.16
N HIS A 166 12.81 -14.28 2.87
CA HIS A 166 11.50 -13.74 2.53
C HIS A 166 10.57 -13.64 3.74
N ARG A 167 10.78 -14.44 4.79
CA ARG A 167 9.95 -14.39 6.00
C ARG A 167 10.60 -15.05 7.22
N ILE A 168 10.14 -14.64 8.40
CA ILE A 168 10.37 -15.24 9.71
C ILE A 168 9.03 -15.54 10.42
N ALA A 169 8.96 -16.64 11.18
CA ALA A 169 7.90 -16.90 12.14
C ALA A 169 8.42 -17.58 13.41
N PHE A 170 7.86 -17.23 14.55
CA PHE A 170 8.14 -17.89 15.83
C PHE A 170 7.22 -19.09 16.05
N ALA A 171 7.77 -20.16 16.63
CA ALA A 171 6.99 -21.23 17.23
C ALA A 171 6.14 -20.69 18.39
N ALA A 172 4.92 -21.20 18.58
CA ALA A 172 3.97 -20.68 19.56
C ALA A 172 4.50 -20.70 21.01
N ASP A 173 5.35 -21.67 21.35
CA ASP A 173 6.00 -21.79 22.66
C ASP A 173 7.21 -20.86 22.85
N GLY A 174 7.67 -20.22 21.77
CA GLY A 174 8.85 -19.37 21.70
C GLY A 174 10.19 -20.11 21.79
N SER A 175 10.21 -21.44 21.61
CA SER A 175 11.45 -22.24 21.73
C SER A 175 12.38 -22.09 20.52
N TYR A 176 11.81 -21.81 19.35
CA TYR A 176 12.55 -21.55 18.12
C TYR A 176 11.82 -20.56 17.21
N PHE A 177 12.50 -20.09 16.18
CA PHE A 177 11.90 -19.42 15.04
C PHE A 177 12.40 -20.03 13.73
N VAL A 178 11.63 -19.82 12.66
CA VAL A 178 11.91 -20.36 11.34
C VAL A 178 12.09 -19.20 10.38
N THR A 179 13.10 -19.28 9.53
CA THR A 179 13.29 -18.35 8.40
C THR A 179 13.20 -19.10 7.09
N VAL A 180 12.56 -18.49 6.09
CA VAL A 180 12.42 -19.07 4.76
C VAL A 180 12.84 -18.09 3.65
N GLY A 181 13.23 -18.63 2.50
CA GLY A 181 13.66 -17.83 1.36
C GLY A 181 14.08 -18.65 0.15
N ILE A 182 15.03 -18.16 -0.65
CA ILE A 182 15.54 -18.86 -1.84
C ILE A 182 16.40 -20.06 -1.39
N ARG A 183 15.91 -21.29 -1.63
CA ARG A 183 16.57 -22.54 -1.22
C ARG A 183 16.92 -22.58 0.27
N HIS A 184 16.06 -21.97 1.09
CA HIS A 184 16.33 -21.70 2.49
C HIS A 184 15.10 -21.98 3.34
N VAL A 185 15.22 -22.95 4.24
CA VAL A 185 14.29 -23.18 5.35
C VAL A 185 15.14 -23.60 6.54
N LYS A 186 15.33 -22.70 7.50
CA LYS A 186 16.15 -22.93 8.69
C LYS A 186 15.37 -22.68 9.97
N PHE A 187 15.55 -23.58 10.91
CA PHE A 187 15.06 -23.52 12.28
C PHE A 187 16.17 -23.02 13.19
N TRP A 188 15.86 -22.01 14.00
CA TRP A 188 16.82 -21.31 14.83
C TRP A 188 16.48 -21.46 16.29
N TYR A 189 17.43 -21.97 17.06
CA TYR A 189 17.27 -22.26 18.47
C TYR A 189 18.22 -21.40 19.29
N PHE A 190 17.70 -20.84 20.37
CA PHE A 190 18.49 -20.10 21.35
C PHE A 190 17.93 -20.38 22.74
N THR A 191 18.82 -20.51 23.73
CA THR A 191 18.42 -20.77 25.11
C THR A 191 18.28 -19.44 25.84
N SER A 192 17.09 -19.17 26.38
CA SER A 192 16.80 -17.97 27.17
C SER A 192 17.39 -18.01 28.60
N LYS A 193 17.86 -19.18 29.07
CA LYS A 193 18.43 -19.32 30.41
C LYS A 193 19.72 -18.51 30.52
N SER A 194 19.66 -17.54 31.43
CA SER A 194 20.73 -16.72 32.02
C SER A 194 22.04 -17.48 32.23
N LEU A 195 22.82 -17.65 31.17
CA LEU A 195 24.25 -17.91 31.28
C LEU A 195 24.97 -16.57 31.09
N PRO A 196 26.12 -16.36 31.77
CA PRO A 196 26.87 -15.11 31.67
C PRO A 196 27.33 -14.77 30.25
N ASP A 197 27.49 -15.79 29.40
CA ASP A 197 27.97 -15.66 28.03
C ASP A 197 26.85 -15.65 26.98
N ALA A 198 27.10 -14.98 25.85
CA ALA A 198 26.20 -14.95 24.71
C ALA A 198 25.93 -16.37 24.20
N VAL A 199 24.70 -16.88 24.36
CA VAL A 199 24.30 -18.20 23.88
C VAL A 199 24.33 -18.20 22.35
N PRO A 200 25.07 -19.10 21.67
CA PRO A 200 25.14 -19.08 20.22
C PRO A 200 23.76 -19.40 19.63
N LEU A 201 23.33 -18.58 18.66
CA LEU A 201 22.12 -18.82 17.89
C LEU A 201 22.37 -20.00 16.93
N ARG A 202 21.78 -21.16 17.21
CA ARG A 202 22.03 -22.40 16.44
C ARG A 202 21.05 -22.54 15.29
N ALA A 203 21.57 -22.81 14.10
CA ALA A 203 20.79 -22.97 12.88
C ALA A 203 20.72 -24.44 12.46
N HIS A 204 19.54 -24.89 12.06
CA HIS A 204 19.31 -26.24 11.61
C HIS A 204 18.44 -26.24 10.35
N ASP A 205 18.92 -26.87 9.28
CA ASP A 205 18.16 -27.00 8.03
C ASP A 205 16.94 -27.90 8.19
N ALA A 206 15.89 -27.58 7.44
CA ALA A 206 14.75 -28.46 7.24
C ALA A 206 15.14 -29.69 6.40
N ILE A 207 14.55 -30.84 6.70
CA ILE A 207 14.85 -32.10 6.00
C ILE A 207 13.95 -32.22 4.78
N LEU A 208 14.42 -31.66 3.65
CA LEU A 208 13.65 -31.50 2.41
C LEU A 208 14.08 -32.43 1.26
N GLY A 209 15.26 -33.04 1.33
CA GLY A 209 15.81 -33.83 0.22
C GLY A 209 15.93 -32.99 -1.06
N GLU A 210 15.37 -33.49 -2.17
CA GLU A 210 15.36 -32.82 -3.48
C GLU A 210 14.50 -31.54 -3.51
N LEU A 211 13.52 -31.42 -2.60
CA LEU A 211 12.58 -30.30 -2.53
C LEU A 211 13.21 -29.02 -1.96
N LYS A 212 14.50 -29.06 -1.59
CA LYS A 212 15.26 -27.90 -1.08
C LYS A 212 15.43 -26.79 -2.12
N ASN A 213 15.33 -27.11 -3.41
CA ASN A 213 15.60 -26.17 -4.50
C ASN A 213 14.46 -25.18 -4.80
N ASN A 214 13.39 -25.20 -3.99
CA ASN A 214 12.27 -24.28 -4.13
C ASN A 214 12.59 -22.85 -3.65
N ILE A 215 11.78 -21.90 -4.13
CA ILE A 215 11.73 -20.54 -3.59
C ILE A 215 10.56 -20.49 -2.61
N PHE A 216 10.88 -20.43 -1.32
CA PHE A 216 9.90 -20.33 -0.25
C PHE A 216 9.52 -18.85 -0.04
N THR A 217 8.23 -18.56 0.00
CA THR A 217 7.71 -17.19 -0.05
C THR A 217 7.26 -16.67 1.31
N ASP A 218 6.66 -17.53 2.14
CA ASP A 218 6.19 -17.17 3.48
C ASP A 218 6.24 -18.40 4.41
N VAL A 219 6.24 -18.19 5.72
CA VAL A 219 6.26 -19.23 6.75
C VAL A 219 5.41 -18.80 7.95
N VAL A 220 4.69 -19.76 8.51
CA VAL A 220 3.96 -19.61 9.78
C VAL A 220 4.13 -20.86 10.62
N CYS A 221 4.23 -20.71 11.94
CA CYS A 221 4.23 -21.84 12.85
C CYS A 221 2.81 -22.07 13.38
N GLY A 222 2.45 -23.34 13.54
CA GLY A 222 1.14 -23.74 14.02
C GLY A 222 0.85 -23.26 15.43
N ARG A 223 -0.44 -23.27 15.78
CA ARG A 223 -0.96 -22.91 17.09
C ARG A 223 -1.92 -24.02 17.58
N GLY A 224 -2.31 -23.96 18.85
CA GLY A 224 -3.17 -24.96 19.47
C GLY A 224 -2.63 -26.38 19.28
N ASP A 225 -3.48 -27.28 18.79
CA ASP A 225 -3.16 -28.70 18.55
C ASP A 225 -2.05 -28.90 17.50
N CYS A 226 -1.80 -27.89 16.66
CA CYS A 226 -0.76 -27.91 15.65
C CYS A 226 0.49 -27.10 16.04
N ALA A 227 0.68 -26.75 17.32
CA ALA A 227 1.81 -25.93 17.79
C ALA A 227 3.19 -26.49 17.42
N GLY A 228 3.32 -27.82 17.29
CA GLY A 228 4.56 -28.48 16.84
C GLY A 228 4.77 -28.45 15.32
N SER A 229 3.81 -27.95 14.53
CA SER A 229 3.90 -27.90 13.07
C SER A 229 4.43 -26.57 12.55
N THR A 230 5.14 -26.59 11.43
CA THR A 230 5.52 -25.38 10.68
C THR A 230 5.03 -25.49 9.24
N TYR A 231 4.40 -24.44 8.72
CA TYR A 231 3.86 -24.39 7.37
C TYR A 231 4.61 -23.37 6.53
N THR A 232 4.97 -23.70 5.29
CA THR A 232 5.59 -22.75 4.36
C THR A 232 5.04 -22.93 2.95
N GLY A 233 4.88 -21.82 2.23
CA GLY A 233 4.45 -21.77 0.85
C GLY A 233 5.60 -21.50 -0.09
N THR A 234 5.44 -21.87 -1.36
CA THR A 234 6.45 -21.65 -2.39
C THR A 234 5.92 -20.92 -3.61
N ALA A 235 6.85 -20.37 -4.39
CA ALA A 235 6.55 -19.66 -5.63
C ALA A 235 5.90 -20.54 -6.72
N ASN A 236 6.04 -21.87 -6.65
CA ASN A 236 5.38 -22.83 -7.55
C ASN A 236 4.08 -23.42 -6.99
N GLY A 237 3.60 -22.89 -5.85
CA GLY A 237 2.29 -23.25 -5.29
C GLY A 237 2.26 -24.49 -4.42
N LEU A 238 3.41 -24.94 -3.91
CA LEU A 238 3.46 -26.00 -2.91
C LEU A 238 3.30 -25.39 -1.51
N ILE A 239 2.50 -26.05 -0.67
CA ILE A 239 2.44 -25.85 0.77
C ILE A 239 3.12 -27.05 1.42
N PHE A 240 4.10 -26.80 2.28
CA PHE A 240 4.79 -27.82 3.06
C PHE A 240 4.41 -27.72 4.53
N GLN A 241 4.26 -28.87 5.18
CA GLN A 241 4.10 -28.99 6.63
C GLN A 241 5.28 -29.77 7.20
N PHE A 242 5.99 -29.18 8.15
CA PHE A 242 7.04 -29.82 8.94
C PHE A 242 6.56 -30.12 10.35
N ASP A 243 7.11 -31.14 10.98
CA ASP A 243 6.97 -31.37 12.42
C ASP A 243 8.06 -30.68 13.25
N GLU A 244 7.97 -30.85 14.57
CA GLU A 244 8.92 -30.33 15.56
C GLU A 244 10.35 -30.86 15.37
N HIS A 245 10.52 -31.99 14.66
CA HIS A 245 11.82 -32.55 14.33
C HIS A 245 12.35 -32.06 12.98
N ARG A 246 11.71 -31.04 12.38
CA ARG A 246 12.06 -30.42 11.09
C ARG A 246 11.89 -31.38 9.91
N LYS A 247 11.15 -32.48 10.09
CA LYS A 247 10.88 -33.47 9.05
C LYS A 247 9.61 -33.08 8.31
N LEU A 248 9.62 -33.29 7.00
CA LEU A 248 8.45 -33.07 6.17
C LEU A 248 7.37 -34.10 6.52
N ARG A 249 6.20 -33.64 6.95
CA ARG A 249 5.01 -34.46 7.25
C ARG A 249 4.10 -34.61 6.06
N GLY A 250 3.91 -33.53 5.30
CA GLY A 250 2.99 -33.50 4.17
C GLY A 250 3.24 -32.31 3.27
N ASN A 251 2.75 -32.40 2.05
CA ASN A 251 2.72 -31.27 1.13
C ASN A 251 1.42 -31.25 0.31
N ARG A 252 1.02 -30.07 -0.16
CA ARG A 252 -0.12 -29.87 -1.04
C ARG A 252 0.26 -28.93 -2.18
N ASN A 253 -0.08 -29.29 -3.42
CA ASN A 253 0.08 -28.40 -4.56
C ASN A 253 -1.22 -27.67 -4.89
N LEU A 254 -1.22 -26.35 -4.71
CA LEU A 254 -2.34 -25.46 -5.02
C LEU A 254 -2.37 -25.03 -6.50
N LYS A 255 -1.33 -25.35 -7.27
CA LYS A 255 -1.13 -24.97 -8.70
C LYS A 255 -1.12 -23.47 -8.97
N LYS A 256 -1.02 -22.65 -7.92
CA LYS A 256 -0.96 -21.19 -7.97
C LYS A 256 0.16 -20.73 -7.09
N LYS A 257 0.93 -19.74 -7.54
CA LYS A 257 1.99 -19.13 -6.74
C LYS A 257 1.46 -18.71 -5.37
N THR A 258 2.11 -19.15 -4.29
CA THR A 258 1.82 -18.71 -2.93
C THR A 258 2.65 -17.47 -2.62
N ASN A 259 2.02 -16.39 -2.18
CA ASN A 259 2.69 -15.13 -1.87
C ASN A 259 2.80 -14.87 -0.37
N CYS A 260 1.75 -15.21 0.39
CA CYS A 260 1.69 -14.91 1.82
C CYS A 260 0.87 -15.94 2.60
N LEU A 261 1.13 -16.05 3.90
CA LEU A 261 0.47 -16.97 4.83
C LEU A 261 0.02 -16.25 6.11
N ALA A 262 -1.11 -16.68 6.66
CA ALA A 262 -1.55 -16.37 8.02
C ALA A 262 -2.14 -17.62 8.67
N ILE A 263 -2.13 -17.69 9.99
CA ILE A 263 -2.55 -18.88 10.73
C ILE A 263 -3.41 -18.52 11.93
N SER A 264 -4.39 -19.38 12.21
CA SER A 264 -5.18 -19.43 13.45
C SER A 264 -4.98 -20.77 14.13
N ASP A 265 -5.71 -21.02 15.21
CA ASP A 265 -5.71 -22.33 15.87
C ASP A 265 -6.42 -23.42 15.04
N SER A 266 -7.20 -23.05 14.02
CA SER A 266 -8.02 -23.98 13.22
C SER A 266 -7.67 -24.02 11.73
N TYR A 267 -7.25 -22.88 11.18
CA TYR A 267 -7.07 -22.71 9.74
C TYR A 267 -5.73 -22.07 9.36
N LEU A 268 -5.21 -22.50 8.21
CA LEU A 268 -4.13 -21.86 7.47
C LEU A 268 -4.73 -21.06 6.32
N VAL A 269 -4.48 -19.75 6.30
CA VAL A 269 -4.86 -18.88 5.19
C VAL A 269 -3.67 -18.70 4.26
N VAL A 270 -3.91 -18.92 2.98
CA VAL A 270 -2.91 -18.82 1.91
C VAL A 270 -3.35 -17.79 0.89
N GLY A 271 -2.62 -16.69 0.78
CA GLY A 271 -2.80 -15.70 -0.28
C GLY A 271 -1.98 -16.06 -1.51
N CYS A 272 -2.65 -16.17 -2.66
CA CYS A 272 -2.06 -16.57 -3.94
C CYS A 272 -2.13 -15.45 -4.99
N GLU A 273 -1.57 -15.75 -6.17
CA GLU A 273 -1.74 -14.94 -7.39
C GLU A 273 -3.21 -14.87 -7.85
N LYS A 274 -3.53 -13.82 -8.62
CA LYS A 274 -4.87 -13.55 -9.18
C LYS A 274 -5.98 -13.50 -8.14
N GLY A 275 -5.70 -12.87 -7.00
CA GLY A 275 -6.66 -12.59 -5.94
C GLY A 275 -7.18 -13.81 -5.17
N VAL A 276 -6.65 -15.01 -5.45
CA VAL A 276 -7.16 -16.25 -4.84
C VAL A 276 -6.63 -16.40 -3.43
N ILE A 277 -7.54 -16.76 -2.53
CA ILE A 277 -7.25 -17.07 -1.15
C ILE A 277 -7.77 -18.47 -0.86
N TYR A 278 -6.90 -19.33 -0.32
CA TYR A 278 -7.29 -20.62 0.22
C TYR A 278 -7.32 -20.56 1.74
N ILE A 279 -8.41 -21.01 2.35
CA ILE A 279 -8.49 -21.27 3.79
C ILE A 279 -8.49 -22.78 3.98
N LEU A 280 -7.42 -23.29 4.57
CA LEU A 280 -7.09 -24.71 4.64
C LEU A 280 -7.19 -25.24 6.07
N SER A 281 -7.62 -26.49 6.24
CA SER A 281 -7.49 -27.22 7.50
C SER A 281 -6.02 -27.46 7.84
N LEU A 282 -5.62 -27.25 9.10
CA LEU A 282 -4.23 -27.43 9.53
C LEU A 282 -3.74 -28.89 9.46
N GLN A 283 -4.65 -29.86 9.53
CA GLN A 283 -4.31 -31.29 9.57
C GLN A 283 -4.27 -31.91 8.17
N THR A 284 -5.31 -31.70 7.37
CA THR A 284 -5.44 -32.33 6.04
C THR A 284 -4.92 -31.44 4.92
N LEU A 285 -4.69 -30.15 5.20
CA LEU A 285 -4.43 -29.11 4.22
C LEU A 285 -5.54 -28.97 3.17
N GLU A 286 -6.75 -29.51 3.38
CA GLU A 286 -7.89 -29.38 2.46
C GLU A 286 -8.59 -28.02 2.58
N SER A 287 -9.24 -27.56 1.51
CA SER A 287 -9.92 -26.25 1.51
C SER A 287 -11.22 -26.33 2.28
N VAL A 288 -11.43 -25.42 3.21
CA VAL A 288 -12.60 -25.38 4.10
C VAL A 288 -13.55 -24.25 3.72
N ILE A 289 -13.00 -23.05 3.49
CA ILE A 289 -13.80 -21.84 3.21
C ILE A 289 -13.44 -21.31 1.82
N SER A 290 -14.46 -20.89 1.07
CA SER A 290 -14.31 -20.19 -0.20
C SER A 290 -14.41 -18.69 0.02
N VAL A 291 -13.32 -17.95 -0.25
CA VAL A 291 -13.29 -16.49 -0.13
C VAL A 291 -13.57 -15.88 -1.52
N PRO A 292 -14.45 -14.88 -1.63
CA PRO A 292 -14.70 -14.17 -2.87
C PRO A 292 -13.43 -13.54 -3.45
N LEU A 293 -13.38 -13.43 -4.77
CA LEU A 293 -12.32 -12.69 -5.45
C LEU A 293 -12.45 -11.18 -5.15
N PRO A 294 -11.33 -10.43 -5.15
CA PRO A 294 -11.37 -8.98 -5.13
C PRO A 294 -11.98 -8.43 -6.44
N HIS A 295 -12.07 -7.11 -6.55
CA HIS A 295 -12.43 -6.47 -7.81
C HIS A 295 -11.48 -6.89 -8.95
N CYS A 296 -12.03 -6.91 -10.17
CA CYS A 296 -11.23 -7.09 -11.37
C CYS A 296 -10.58 -5.78 -11.80
N LEU A 297 -9.40 -5.88 -12.38
CA LEU A 297 -8.67 -4.75 -12.94
C LEU A 297 -9.43 -4.18 -14.15
N GLY A 298 -9.47 -2.85 -14.26
CA GLY A 298 -10.12 -2.17 -15.39
C GLY A 298 -11.61 -1.91 -15.24
N VAL A 299 -12.22 -2.27 -14.10
CA VAL A 299 -13.65 -2.00 -13.86
C VAL A 299 -13.83 -0.69 -13.11
N ASP A 300 -14.74 0.14 -13.61
CA ASP A 300 -15.19 1.34 -12.91
C ASP A 300 -16.08 0.95 -11.73
N THR A 301 -15.64 1.32 -10.54
CA THR A 301 -16.32 1.01 -9.28
C THR A 301 -17.59 1.83 -9.07
N GLY A 302 -17.77 2.95 -9.77
CA GLY A 302 -18.94 3.83 -9.61
C GLY A 302 -20.26 3.22 -10.10
N PHE A 303 -20.21 2.23 -11.00
CA PHE A 303 -21.40 1.59 -11.57
C PHE A 303 -21.69 0.18 -11.04
N ALA A 304 -20.79 -0.39 -10.24
CA ALA A 304 -20.87 -1.79 -9.88
C ALA A 304 -21.69 -2.02 -8.60
N THR A 305 -22.90 -2.56 -8.78
CA THR A 305 -23.82 -2.90 -7.68
C THR A 305 -23.43 -4.19 -6.92
N SER A 306 -22.60 -5.06 -7.51
CA SER A 306 -21.98 -6.23 -6.83
C SER A 306 -20.77 -6.77 -7.61
N ILE A 307 -19.84 -7.46 -6.91
CA ILE A 307 -18.67 -8.13 -7.53
C ILE A 307 -19.11 -9.16 -8.58
N ASN A 308 -20.21 -9.87 -8.34
CA ASN A 308 -20.77 -10.84 -9.30
C ASN A 308 -21.22 -10.18 -10.60
N GLN A 309 -21.74 -8.95 -10.53
CA GLN A 309 -22.15 -8.20 -11.71
C GLN A 309 -20.95 -7.63 -12.48
N MET A 310 -19.83 -7.34 -11.78
CA MET A 310 -18.55 -6.98 -12.43
C MET A 310 -18.01 -8.15 -13.26
N LEU A 311 -18.13 -9.39 -12.78
CA LEU A 311 -17.70 -10.60 -13.49
C LEU A 311 -18.50 -10.87 -14.79
N HIS A 312 -19.74 -10.37 -14.87
CA HIS A 312 -20.59 -10.47 -16.06
C HIS A 312 -20.45 -9.31 -17.04
N SER A 313 -19.68 -8.27 -16.68
CA SER A 313 -19.29 -7.25 -17.67
C SER A 313 -18.41 -7.94 -18.73
N GLN A 314 -18.77 -7.78 -20.01
CA GLN A 314 -18.17 -8.47 -21.15
C GLN A 314 -16.74 -7.94 -21.46
N GLN A 315 -15.85 -7.91 -20.47
CA GLN A 315 -14.44 -7.56 -20.64
C GLN A 315 -13.70 -8.77 -21.22
N PRO A 316 -13.02 -8.65 -22.38
CA PRO A 316 -12.39 -9.78 -23.05
C PRO A 316 -11.20 -10.38 -22.27
N ASN A 317 -10.61 -9.63 -21.32
CA ASN A 317 -9.42 -10.02 -20.55
C ASN A 317 -9.57 -9.74 -19.04
N ILE A 318 -10.43 -10.49 -18.36
CA ILE A 318 -10.61 -10.36 -16.90
C ILE A 318 -9.31 -10.75 -16.16
N SER A 319 -8.77 -9.81 -15.38
CA SER A 319 -7.60 -10.02 -14.53
C SER A 319 -7.86 -9.54 -13.10
N PHE A 320 -7.14 -10.11 -12.13
CA PHE A 320 -7.26 -9.82 -10.71
C PHE A 320 -5.88 -9.51 -10.13
N PRO A 321 -5.79 -8.61 -9.13
CA PRO A 321 -4.52 -8.30 -8.48
C PRO A 321 -4.04 -9.48 -7.62
N ASP A 322 -2.73 -9.62 -7.43
CA ASP A 322 -2.15 -10.68 -6.61
C ASP A 322 -2.29 -10.35 -5.12
N THR A 323 -2.56 -11.36 -4.29
CA THR A 323 -2.56 -11.18 -2.84
C THR A 323 -1.12 -11.07 -2.33
N ILE A 324 -0.76 -9.98 -1.66
CA ILE A 324 0.61 -9.71 -1.17
C ILE A 324 0.78 -9.91 0.33
N ALA A 325 -0.30 -9.72 1.10
CA ALA A 325 -0.31 -9.93 2.54
C ALA A 325 -1.71 -10.34 3.00
N VAL A 326 -1.75 -11.24 3.98
CA VAL A 326 -2.98 -11.63 4.67
C VAL A 326 -2.80 -11.50 6.18
N CYS A 327 -3.88 -11.15 6.86
CA CYS A 327 -3.92 -10.93 8.29
C CYS A 327 -5.23 -11.49 8.83
N LEU A 328 -5.17 -12.49 9.71
CA LEU A 328 -6.32 -13.14 10.32
C LEU A 328 -6.53 -12.72 11.79
N ASP A 329 -7.66 -12.10 12.09
CA ASP A 329 -8.15 -11.86 13.46
C ASP A 329 -9.12 -12.98 13.84
N GLN A 330 -8.63 -13.94 14.60
CA GLN A 330 -9.38 -15.14 14.96
C GLN A 330 -10.60 -14.82 15.82
N ASP A 331 -10.45 -13.91 16.81
CA ASP A 331 -11.50 -13.59 17.78
C ASP A 331 -12.72 -12.96 17.11
N LYS A 332 -12.48 -12.09 16.11
CA LYS A 332 -13.56 -11.44 15.35
C LYS A 332 -13.90 -12.19 14.06
N SER A 333 -13.19 -13.26 13.73
CA SER A 333 -13.29 -13.97 12.46
C SER A 333 -13.20 -13.02 11.26
N LEU A 334 -12.24 -12.09 11.31
CA LEU A 334 -11.99 -11.12 10.25
C LEU A 334 -10.70 -11.48 9.51
N LEU A 335 -10.80 -11.56 8.18
CA LEU A 335 -9.66 -11.75 7.30
C LEU A 335 -9.38 -10.47 6.52
N THR A 336 -8.21 -9.87 6.74
CA THR A 336 -7.73 -8.73 5.96
C THR A 336 -6.78 -9.20 4.87
N CYS A 337 -6.99 -8.73 3.65
CA CYS A 337 -6.19 -9.08 2.47
C CYS A 337 -5.72 -7.82 1.77
N PHE A 338 -4.40 -7.70 1.56
CA PHE A 338 -3.77 -6.65 0.78
C PHE A 338 -3.36 -7.20 -0.57
N TYR A 339 -3.55 -6.39 -1.61
CA TYR A 339 -3.29 -6.75 -2.99
C TYR A 339 -2.23 -5.85 -3.62
N ASN A 340 -1.56 -6.33 -4.67
CA ASN A 340 -0.46 -5.62 -5.34
C ASN A 340 -0.91 -4.39 -6.14
N ASP A 341 -2.21 -4.17 -6.32
CA ASP A 341 -2.77 -2.95 -6.90
C ASP A 341 -3.06 -1.84 -5.88
N HIS A 342 -2.52 -2.01 -4.66
CA HIS A 342 -2.73 -1.13 -3.51
C HIS A 342 -4.19 -1.05 -3.05
N SER A 343 -4.98 -2.08 -3.36
CA SER A 343 -6.26 -2.31 -2.69
C SER A 343 -6.11 -3.20 -1.46
N PHE A 344 -7.03 -3.06 -0.52
CA PHE A 344 -7.18 -4.05 0.55
C PHE A 344 -8.63 -4.23 0.95
N TYR A 345 -8.95 -5.43 1.42
CA TYR A 345 -10.29 -5.87 1.80
C TYR A 345 -10.27 -6.43 3.21
N ILE A 346 -11.36 -6.21 3.96
CA ILE A 346 -11.65 -6.89 5.21
C ILE A 346 -12.90 -7.74 4.99
N TRP A 347 -12.75 -9.05 5.16
CA TRP A 347 -13.78 -10.06 5.00
C TRP A 347 -14.22 -10.59 6.37
N ASP A 348 -15.52 -10.76 6.56
CA ASP A 348 -16.09 -11.53 7.66
C ASP A 348 -16.18 -12.98 7.23
N ILE A 349 -15.40 -13.84 7.89
CA ILE A 349 -15.33 -15.27 7.60
C ILE A 349 -16.01 -16.10 8.70
N LYS A 350 -16.81 -15.48 9.57
CA LYS A 350 -17.53 -16.18 10.65
C LYS A 350 -18.47 -17.26 10.10
N ASN A 351 -19.09 -16.99 8.96
CA ASN A 351 -19.91 -17.98 8.26
C ASN A 351 -19.10 -18.62 7.12
N GLU A 352 -18.63 -19.84 7.36
CA GLU A 352 -17.81 -20.61 6.41
C GLU A 352 -18.49 -20.85 5.05
N ARG A 353 -19.82 -20.76 5.00
CA ARG A 353 -20.60 -20.94 3.76
C ARG A 353 -20.82 -19.64 3.00
N SER A 354 -20.68 -18.49 3.66
CA SER A 354 -20.97 -17.18 3.07
C SER A 354 -20.07 -16.12 3.71
N VAL A 355 -18.95 -15.87 3.04
CA VAL A 355 -18.00 -14.83 3.42
C VAL A 355 -18.52 -13.48 2.94
N GLU A 356 -18.59 -12.51 3.85
CA GLU A 356 -19.13 -11.18 3.56
C GLU A 356 -18.02 -10.12 3.56
N LYS A 357 -18.15 -9.12 2.70
CA LYS A 357 -17.23 -7.98 2.67
C LYS A 357 -17.63 -6.97 3.75
N ARG A 358 -16.70 -6.60 4.63
CA ARG A 358 -16.88 -5.52 5.61
C ARG A 358 -16.40 -4.17 5.09
N VAL A 359 -15.17 -4.15 4.56
CA VAL A 359 -14.49 -2.92 4.12
C VAL A 359 -13.71 -3.22 2.86
N SER A 360 -13.61 -2.25 1.96
CA SER A 360 -12.52 -2.23 0.99
C SER A 360 -12.08 -0.82 0.65
N HIS A 361 -10.79 -0.72 0.37
CA HIS A 361 -10.10 0.50 -0.05
C HIS A 361 -9.32 0.19 -1.30
N MET A 362 -9.23 1.16 -2.21
CA MET A 362 -8.54 1.03 -3.48
C MET A 362 -7.73 2.29 -3.70
N TYR A 363 -6.43 2.22 -3.44
CA TYR A 363 -5.53 3.36 -3.58
C TYR A 363 -4.72 3.29 -4.87
N HIS A 364 -4.11 4.41 -5.23
CA HIS A 364 -3.15 4.44 -6.33
C HIS A 364 -1.96 3.54 -6.00
N SER A 365 -1.52 2.78 -7.01
CA SER A 365 -0.30 1.96 -6.94
C SER A 365 0.93 2.67 -7.50
N GLY A 366 0.70 3.77 -8.22
CA GLY A 366 1.72 4.63 -8.80
C GLY A 366 1.91 5.95 -8.05
N CYS A 367 2.86 6.74 -8.53
CA CYS A 367 3.06 8.10 -8.05
C CYS A 367 1.86 8.97 -8.47
N CYS A 368 1.22 9.63 -7.50
CA CYS A 368 0.21 10.66 -7.78
C CYS A 368 0.94 11.96 -8.11
N TRP A 369 0.79 12.43 -9.35
CA TRP A 369 1.49 13.62 -9.85
C TRP A 369 0.63 14.87 -9.88
N GLY A 370 -0.69 14.71 -10.01
CA GLY A 370 -1.64 15.80 -10.06
C GLY A 370 -2.78 15.59 -9.08
N ILE A 371 -3.21 16.70 -8.47
CA ILE A 371 -4.41 16.79 -7.64
C ILE A 371 -5.18 18.03 -8.07
N GLU A 372 -6.50 17.90 -8.19
CA GLU A 372 -7.40 19.01 -8.50
C GLU A 372 -8.63 18.91 -7.61
N THR A 373 -9.06 20.03 -7.03
CA THR A 373 -10.30 20.10 -6.25
C THR A 373 -11.47 20.41 -7.17
N TYR A 374 -12.58 19.70 -7.00
CA TYR A 374 -13.82 20.08 -7.68
C TYR A 374 -14.43 21.29 -6.97
N ALA A 375 -14.19 22.49 -7.52
CA ALA A 375 -14.67 23.73 -6.93
C ALA A 375 -16.19 23.85 -7.10
N TRP A 376 -16.90 23.89 -5.98
CA TRP A 376 -18.28 24.35 -5.91
C TRP A 376 -18.27 25.87 -6.06
N ALA A 377 -18.42 26.38 -7.28
CA ALA A 377 -18.94 27.72 -7.50
C ALA A 377 -20.46 27.64 -7.45
N SER A 378 -21.13 28.70 -7.01
CA SER A 378 -22.60 28.81 -7.06
C SER A 378 -23.20 28.68 -8.48
N ALA A 379 -22.34 28.60 -9.51
CA ALA A 379 -22.69 28.43 -10.91
C ALA A 379 -22.17 27.11 -11.54
N SER A 380 -21.41 26.26 -10.83
CA SER A 380 -21.01 24.96 -11.39
C SER A 380 -22.15 23.95 -11.32
N PRO A 381 -22.31 23.10 -12.35
CA PRO A 381 -23.33 22.07 -12.35
C PRO A 381 -23.05 21.08 -11.21
N SER A 382 -24.08 20.62 -10.51
CA SER A 382 -23.97 19.69 -9.38
C SER A 382 -23.66 18.26 -9.85
N ILE A 383 -22.57 18.05 -10.59
CA ILE A 383 -22.19 16.75 -11.16
C ILE A 383 -21.58 15.87 -10.09
N LEU A 384 -20.61 16.41 -9.37
CA LEU A 384 -19.91 15.75 -8.27
C LEU A 384 -20.35 16.33 -6.92
N ARG A 385 -20.15 15.54 -5.87
CA ARG A 385 -20.43 15.97 -4.50
C ARG A 385 -19.49 17.11 -4.06
N PRO A 386 -19.91 17.97 -3.11
CA PRO A 386 -18.99 18.87 -2.45
C PRO A 386 -17.86 18.10 -1.75
N LEU A 387 -16.70 18.74 -1.60
CA LEU A 387 -15.48 18.14 -1.03
C LEU A 387 -14.93 16.95 -1.84
N THR A 388 -15.24 16.91 -3.14
CA THR A 388 -14.61 15.97 -4.07
C THR A 388 -13.27 16.52 -4.54
N PHE A 389 -12.24 15.67 -4.55
CA PHE A 389 -10.98 15.97 -5.22
C PHE A 389 -10.62 14.83 -6.17
N ILE A 390 -9.79 15.14 -7.15
CA ILE A 390 -9.45 14.27 -8.27
C ILE A 390 -7.94 14.14 -8.30
N THR A 391 -7.44 12.92 -8.48
CA THR A 391 -6.00 12.67 -8.60
C THR A 391 -5.69 11.98 -9.90
N CYS A 392 -4.55 12.32 -10.51
CA CYS A 392 -3.98 11.57 -11.63
C CYS A 392 -2.65 10.93 -11.23
N SER A 393 -2.43 9.70 -11.69
CA SER A 393 -1.30 8.88 -11.26
C SER A 393 -0.58 8.22 -12.43
N SER A 394 0.70 7.89 -12.20
CA SER A 394 1.52 7.11 -13.12
C SER A 394 1.07 5.66 -13.27
N ASP A 395 0.10 5.21 -12.47
CA ASP A 395 -0.57 3.89 -12.61
C ASP A 395 -1.66 3.86 -13.68
N ASN A 396 -1.78 4.92 -14.48
CA ASN A 396 -2.75 5.07 -15.58
C ASN A 396 -4.20 5.21 -15.09
N THR A 397 -4.40 5.63 -13.85
CA THR A 397 -5.73 5.94 -13.35
C THR A 397 -5.89 7.38 -12.95
N VAL A 398 -7.12 7.86 -13.11
CA VAL A 398 -7.62 9.09 -12.52
C VAL A 398 -8.72 8.69 -11.55
N ARG A 399 -8.59 9.13 -10.30
CA ARG A 399 -9.50 8.70 -9.22
C ARG A 399 -10.19 9.90 -8.61
N PHE A 400 -11.47 9.70 -8.31
CA PHE A 400 -12.35 10.69 -7.70
C PHE A 400 -12.59 10.29 -6.26
N TRP A 401 -12.31 11.21 -5.34
CA TRP A 401 -12.34 10.96 -3.90
C TRP A 401 -13.32 11.89 -3.22
N SER A 402 -14.11 11.35 -2.29
CA SER A 402 -15.02 12.12 -1.44
C SER A 402 -14.58 12.01 0.02
N LEU A 403 -14.31 13.15 0.64
CA LEU A 403 -14.03 13.23 2.09
C LEU A 403 -15.31 13.37 2.94
N ASN A 404 -16.46 13.50 2.30
CA ASN A 404 -17.72 13.65 3.02
C ASN A 404 -18.18 12.28 3.55
N HIS A 405 -18.17 12.13 4.87
CA HIS A 405 -18.43 10.87 5.56
C HIS A 405 -19.87 10.70 6.06
N ASP A 406 -20.71 11.74 5.91
CA ASP A 406 -22.09 11.76 6.36
C ASP A 406 -23.02 11.08 5.33
N GLU A 407 -23.56 9.92 5.71
CA GLU A 407 -24.45 9.09 4.88
C GLU A 407 -25.90 9.61 4.79
N THR A 408 -26.18 10.84 5.24
CA THR A 408 -27.57 11.31 5.45
C THR A 408 -28.18 12.13 4.32
N ASP A 409 -27.52 12.27 3.17
CA ASP A 409 -28.13 12.94 2.01
C ASP A 409 -28.96 11.95 1.17
N SER A 410 -30.23 11.79 1.56
CA SER A 410 -31.24 10.98 0.85
C SER A 410 -31.64 11.51 -0.54
N ASN A 411 -31.03 12.60 -1.02
CA ASN A 411 -31.38 13.29 -2.26
C ASN A 411 -30.32 13.17 -3.39
N LEU A 412 -29.35 12.27 -3.24
CA LEU A 412 -28.25 12.13 -4.21
C LEU A 412 -28.68 11.32 -5.45
N THR A 413 -28.32 11.77 -6.65
CA THR A 413 -28.51 11.01 -7.90
C THR A 413 -27.62 9.76 -7.93
N PRO A 414 -27.87 8.75 -8.80
CA PRO A 414 -27.01 7.56 -8.90
C PRO A 414 -25.53 7.86 -9.20
N SER A 415 -25.23 8.93 -9.95
CA SER A 415 -23.85 9.40 -10.19
C SER A 415 -23.21 10.03 -8.95
N GLN A 416 -24.04 10.48 -8.01
CA GLN A 416 -23.67 11.02 -6.71
C GLN A 416 -23.90 10.01 -5.58
N ALA A 417 -24.24 8.74 -5.83
CA ALA A 417 -24.43 7.75 -4.79
C ALA A 417 -23.07 7.18 -4.35
N ALA A 418 -22.93 6.83 -3.06
CA ALA A 418 -21.66 6.37 -2.53
C ALA A 418 -21.32 5.01 -3.16
N ASN A 419 -20.09 4.84 -3.59
CA ASN A 419 -19.59 3.58 -4.13
C ASN A 419 -19.75 2.49 -3.05
N ARG A 420 -20.56 1.45 -3.31
CA ARG A 420 -20.72 0.34 -2.37
C ARG A 420 -19.45 -0.51 -2.24
N VAL A 421 -18.47 -0.30 -3.12
CA VAL A 421 -17.18 -0.98 -3.04
C VAL A 421 -16.29 -0.31 -1.99
N GLY A 422 -16.09 1.00 -1.98
CA GLY A 422 -15.27 1.69 -0.98
C GLY A 422 -15.86 3.04 -0.56
N ARG A 423 -15.60 3.46 0.68
CA ARG A 423 -16.25 4.64 1.29
C ARG A 423 -15.79 5.97 0.68
N GLU A 424 -14.51 6.08 0.34
CA GLU A 424 -13.86 7.33 -0.09
C GLU A 424 -13.75 7.43 -1.62
N LEU A 425 -13.45 6.31 -2.29
CA LEU A 425 -13.28 6.27 -3.74
C LEU A 425 -14.64 6.25 -4.43
N MET A 426 -14.95 7.29 -5.20
CA MET A 426 -16.19 7.41 -5.94
C MET A 426 -16.11 6.73 -7.31
N LYS A 427 -15.01 6.94 -8.04
CA LYS A 427 -14.88 6.55 -9.44
C LYS A 427 -13.43 6.36 -9.85
N ILE A 428 -13.20 5.45 -10.80
CA ILE A 428 -11.92 5.28 -11.49
C ILE A 428 -12.12 5.48 -12.99
N ILE A 429 -11.29 6.35 -13.60
CA ILE A 429 -11.09 6.40 -15.04
C ILE A 429 -9.75 5.73 -15.34
N TYR A 430 -9.76 4.75 -16.24
CA TYR A 430 -8.56 4.10 -16.76
C TYR A 430 -8.15 4.79 -18.06
N LEU A 431 -6.90 5.24 -18.13
CA LEU A 431 -6.35 5.92 -19.31
C LEU A 431 -5.99 4.95 -20.44
N GLU A 432 -5.79 3.67 -20.11
CA GLU A 432 -5.38 2.60 -21.01
C GLU A 432 -6.08 1.29 -20.66
N GLU A 433 -6.14 0.37 -21.62
CA GLU A 433 -6.66 -0.99 -21.44
C GLU A 433 -5.59 -1.98 -20.92
N ASP A 434 -4.30 -1.59 -20.94
CA ASP A 434 -3.22 -2.37 -20.32
C ASP A 434 -3.11 -2.06 -18.82
N TYR A 435 -3.66 -2.97 -18.02
CA TYR A 435 -3.71 -2.88 -16.57
C TYR A 435 -2.45 -3.40 -15.84
N SER A 436 -1.40 -3.80 -16.57
CA SER A 436 -0.17 -4.32 -15.95
C SER A 436 0.50 -3.32 -15.00
N LYS A 437 0.36 -2.01 -15.26
CA LYS A 437 0.87 -0.93 -14.40
C LYS A 437 0.12 -0.73 -13.09
N LEU A 438 -1.11 -1.26 -12.98
CA LEU A 438 -1.86 -1.18 -11.73
C LEU A 438 -1.20 -2.02 -10.64
N CYS A 439 -0.50 -3.08 -11.01
CA CYS A 439 0.08 -4.03 -10.07
C CYS A 439 1.54 -3.68 -9.82
N ASP A 440 1.91 -3.40 -8.56
CA ASP A 440 3.31 -3.27 -8.16
C ASP A 440 3.95 -4.65 -8.21
N SER A 441 4.59 -4.97 -9.34
CA SER A 441 5.43 -6.16 -9.43
C SER A 441 6.62 -5.93 -8.51
N GLN A 442 6.94 -6.90 -7.64
CA GLN A 442 8.17 -6.86 -6.84
C GLN A 442 9.30 -6.34 -7.74
N ARG A 443 10.04 -5.30 -7.29
CA ARG A 443 11.11 -4.59 -8.02
C ARG A 443 12.32 -5.48 -8.40
N THR A 444 12.10 -6.74 -8.76
CA THR A 444 13.06 -7.75 -9.18
C THR A 444 13.14 -7.92 -10.69
N GLN A 445 12.31 -7.24 -11.49
CA GLN A 445 12.58 -7.11 -12.91
C GLN A 445 13.53 -5.92 -13.12
N LYS A 446 14.74 -6.22 -13.64
CA LYS A 446 15.55 -5.25 -14.39
C LYS A 446 14.60 -4.44 -15.25
N ARG A 447 14.69 -3.11 -15.24
CA ARG A 447 14.01 -2.23 -16.19
C ARG A 447 14.29 -2.77 -17.60
N SER A 448 13.43 -3.64 -18.11
CA SER A 448 13.38 -3.92 -19.54
C SER A 448 12.93 -2.63 -20.18
N GLU A 449 13.59 -2.23 -21.25
CA GLU A 449 13.18 -1.13 -22.13
C GLU A 449 11.80 -1.43 -22.70
N SER A 450 10.75 -1.23 -21.90
CA SER A 450 9.39 -1.12 -22.40
C SER A 450 9.25 0.24 -23.06
N SER A 451 8.52 0.31 -24.16
CA SER A 451 8.09 1.56 -24.77
C SER A 451 7.59 2.56 -23.71
N PRO A 452 7.80 3.88 -23.91
CA PRO A 452 7.23 4.87 -23.01
C PRO A 452 5.72 4.66 -22.98
N LYS A 453 5.21 4.27 -21.82
CA LYS A 453 3.79 4.02 -21.61
C LYS A 453 3.16 5.27 -20.99
N PRO A 454 1.96 5.69 -21.43
CA PRO A 454 1.25 6.84 -20.87
C PRO A 454 1.02 6.63 -19.37
N GLY A 455 0.79 7.72 -18.64
CA GLY A 455 0.50 7.76 -17.21
C GLY A 455 0.17 9.20 -16.83
N GLY A 456 -0.79 9.43 -15.94
CA GLY A 456 -1.23 10.79 -15.59
C GLY A 456 -0.10 11.57 -14.93
N ARG A 457 0.17 12.79 -15.42
CA ARG A 457 1.27 13.64 -14.96
C ARG A 457 0.83 14.99 -14.44
N CYS A 458 -0.21 15.56 -15.03
CA CYS A 458 -0.84 16.79 -14.57
C CYS A 458 -2.35 16.70 -14.85
N ILE A 459 -3.13 17.52 -14.15
CA ILE A 459 -4.59 17.50 -14.22
C ILE A 459 -5.12 18.91 -13.97
N LYS A 460 -6.17 19.30 -14.69
CA LYS A 460 -6.84 20.58 -14.48
C LYS A 460 -8.32 20.51 -14.84
N MET A 461 -9.18 21.04 -13.98
CA MET A 461 -10.60 21.21 -14.27
C MET A 461 -10.81 22.48 -15.09
N ALA A 462 -11.66 22.40 -16.11
CA ALA A 462 -12.10 23.59 -16.84
C ALA A 462 -12.91 24.51 -15.91
N PRO A 463 -12.91 25.84 -16.13
CA PRO A 463 -13.58 26.79 -15.24
C PRO A 463 -15.10 26.56 -15.07
N ASP A 464 -15.74 25.92 -16.05
CA ASP A 464 -17.16 25.56 -16.02
C ASP A 464 -17.45 24.27 -15.21
N GLY A 465 -16.41 23.52 -14.83
CA GLY A 465 -16.52 22.24 -14.13
C GLY A 465 -17.05 21.09 -15.00
N LEU A 466 -17.11 21.26 -16.32
CA LEU A 466 -17.66 20.28 -17.26
C LEU A 466 -16.60 19.43 -17.95
N LEU A 467 -15.38 19.95 -18.09
CA LEU A 467 -14.28 19.25 -18.76
C LEU A 467 -13.07 19.10 -17.84
N LEU A 468 -12.39 17.98 -17.95
CA LEU A 468 -11.18 17.67 -17.21
C LEU A 468 -10.03 17.38 -18.18
N ALA A 469 -8.98 18.19 -18.14
CA ALA A 469 -7.77 17.98 -18.92
C ALA A 469 -6.73 17.21 -18.10
N ILE A 470 -6.11 16.19 -18.71
CA ILE A 470 -5.03 15.40 -18.12
C ILE A 470 -3.87 15.34 -19.11
N GLY A 471 -2.71 15.84 -18.71
CA GLY A 471 -1.46 15.63 -19.44
C GLY A 471 -0.78 14.34 -18.99
N ASP A 472 -0.18 13.60 -19.93
CA ASP A 472 0.47 12.33 -19.67
C ASP A 472 2.01 12.35 -19.83
N LEU A 473 2.64 11.24 -19.42
CA LEU A 473 4.09 11.04 -19.47
C LEU A 473 4.68 10.93 -20.89
N ILE A 474 3.84 10.83 -21.93
CA ILE A 474 4.29 10.64 -23.31
C ILE A 474 3.95 11.82 -24.23
N GLY A 475 3.40 12.90 -23.68
CA GLY A 475 3.16 14.13 -24.40
C GLY A 475 1.72 14.37 -24.86
N ASN A 476 0.79 13.49 -24.50
CA ASN A 476 -0.61 13.69 -24.84
C ASN A 476 -1.36 14.47 -23.77
N ILE A 477 -2.41 15.17 -24.21
CA ILE A 477 -3.43 15.75 -23.36
C ILE A 477 -4.76 15.06 -23.67
N ARG A 478 -5.42 14.54 -22.64
CA ARG A 478 -6.73 13.89 -22.73
C ARG A 478 -7.78 14.76 -22.08
N ILE A 479 -8.84 15.04 -22.81
CA ILE A 479 -9.99 15.80 -22.32
C ILE A 479 -11.10 14.83 -22.01
N PHE A 480 -11.61 14.87 -20.79
CA PHE A 480 -12.73 14.06 -20.34
C PHE A 480 -13.96 14.92 -20.09
N ASP A 481 -15.11 14.44 -20.54
CA ASP A 481 -16.40 15.02 -20.22
C ASP A 481 -16.84 14.56 -18.82
N MET A 482 -17.14 15.51 -17.93
CA MET A 482 -17.45 15.22 -16.54
C MET A 482 -18.84 14.64 -16.31
N GLN A 483 -19.76 14.78 -17.27
CA GLN A 483 -21.12 14.26 -17.17
C GLN A 483 -21.17 12.77 -17.53
N THR A 484 -20.42 12.38 -18.56
CA THR A 484 -20.35 11.01 -19.09
C THR A 484 -19.13 10.24 -18.59
N PHE A 485 -18.10 10.95 -18.13
CA PHE A 485 -16.77 10.45 -17.79
C PHE A 485 -16.05 9.71 -18.92
N LYS A 486 -16.42 10.00 -20.16
CA LYS A 486 -15.76 9.46 -21.35
C LYS A 486 -14.72 10.45 -21.85
N GLN A 487 -13.69 9.92 -22.51
CA GLN A 487 -12.71 10.74 -23.21
C GLN A 487 -13.42 11.44 -24.37
N ALA A 488 -13.51 12.77 -24.30
CA ALA A 488 -14.06 13.62 -25.34
C ALA A 488 -13.02 13.85 -26.46
N GLN A 489 -11.75 14.05 -26.09
CA GLN A 489 -10.69 14.34 -27.03
C GLN A 489 -9.32 13.82 -26.57
N LEU A 490 -8.46 13.51 -27.54
CA LEU A 490 -7.04 13.22 -27.36
C LEU A 490 -6.24 14.21 -28.22
N ILE A 491 -5.30 14.91 -27.62
CA ILE A 491 -4.43 15.88 -28.27
C ILE A 491 -2.99 15.39 -28.12
N GLU A 492 -2.35 15.03 -29.23
CA GLU A 492 -0.91 14.71 -29.27
C GLU A 492 -0.12 16.01 -29.24
N ALA A 493 -0.03 16.63 -28.05
CA ALA A 493 0.43 18.00 -27.90
C ALA A 493 1.97 18.12 -27.96
N HIS A 494 2.70 17.15 -27.44
CA HIS A 494 4.12 17.30 -27.12
C HIS A 494 4.92 16.05 -27.48
N GLU A 495 6.24 16.19 -27.68
CA GLU A 495 7.16 15.06 -27.93
C GLU A 495 7.70 14.44 -26.63
N SER A 496 7.37 15.04 -25.48
CA SER A 496 7.82 14.60 -24.16
C SER A 496 6.75 14.81 -23.09
N GLU A 497 7.05 14.40 -21.87
CA GLU A 497 6.17 14.48 -20.70
C GLU A 497 5.51 15.85 -20.55
N VAL A 498 4.17 15.88 -20.47
CA VAL A 498 3.39 17.10 -20.19
C VAL A 498 3.49 17.43 -18.71
N LEU A 499 4.22 18.50 -18.39
CA LEU A 499 4.56 18.89 -17.02
C LEU A 499 3.42 19.63 -16.32
N SER A 500 2.66 20.42 -17.07
CA SER A 500 1.51 21.18 -16.56
C SER A 500 0.51 21.46 -17.67
N VAL A 501 -0.77 21.48 -17.30
CA VAL A 501 -1.89 21.97 -18.10
C VAL A 501 -2.66 22.98 -17.28
N ASP A 502 -3.11 24.08 -17.89
CA ASP A 502 -3.93 25.08 -17.21
C ASP A 502 -4.96 25.70 -18.14
N TYR A 503 -6.14 26.04 -17.60
CA TYR A 503 -7.18 26.74 -18.32
C TYR A 503 -7.15 28.23 -18.01
N GLY A 504 -7.21 29.07 -19.04
CA GLY A 504 -7.35 30.51 -18.92
C GLY A 504 -8.60 30.98 -19.65
N GLN A 505 -9.36 31.91 -19.06
CA GLN A 505 -10.47 32.55 -19.75
C GLN A 505 -10.12 33.99 -20.10
N SER A 506 -10.28 34.36 -21.36
CA SER A 506 -10.18 35.75 -21.78
C SER A 506 -11.48 36.48 -21.42
N THR A 507 -11.40 37.44 -20.49
CA THR A 507 -12.54 38.28 -20.12
C THR A 507 -13.08 39.10 -21.29
N ASP A 508 -12.20 39.45 -22.23
CA ASP A 508 -12.52 40.38 -23.32
C ASP A 508 -13.12 39.64 -24.52
N MET A 509 -12.75 38.39 -24.76
CA MET A 509 -13.22 37.60 -25.90
C MET A 509 -14.25 36.53 -25.53
N GLY A 510 -14.43 36.23 -24.23
CA GLY A 510 -15.25 35.11 -23.78
C GLY A 510 -14.73 33.74 -24.20
N VAL A 511 -13.48 33.66 -24.66
CA VAL A 511 -12.83 32.43 -25.13
C VAL A 511 -12.06 31.79 -23.99
N THR A 512 -12.21 30.47 -23.87
CA THR A 512 -11.43 29.64 -22.95
C THR A 512 -10.26 29.03 -23.71
N PHE A 513 -9.05 29.23 -23.19
CA PHE A 513 -7.82 28.64 -23.71
C PHE A 513 -7.35 27.54 -22.77
N LEU A 514 -6.75 26.50 -23.33
CA LEU A 514 -5.96 25.51 -22.63
C LEU A 514 -4.49 25.76 -22.95
N VAL A 515 -3.63 25.85 -21.95
CA VAL A 515 -2.19 25.97 -22.10
C VAL A 515 -1.52 24.72 -21.56
N SER A 516 -0.58 24.16 -22.32
CA SER A 516 0.25 23.04 -21.87
C SER A 516 1.72 23.39 -21.90
N SER A 517 2.48 22.78 -21.00
CA SER A 517 3.93 22.86 -20.91
C SER A 517 4.53 21.46 -20.86
N SER A 518 5.69 21.29 -21.47
CA SER A 518 6.33 19.98 -21.59
C SER A 518 7.83 20.04 -21.37
N ARG A 519 8.38 18.85 -21.13
CA ARG A 519 9.82 18.63 -21.03
C ARG A 519 10.56 18.81 -22.38
N ASP A 520 9.84 18.90 -23.49
CA ASP A 520 10.38 19.30 -24.80
C ASP A 520 10.73 20.79 -24.91
N HIS A 521 10.55 21.56 -23.83
CA HIS A 521 10.81 23.00 -23.76
C HIS A 521 9.82 23.88 -24.53
N LEU A 522 8.64 23.36 -24.87
CA LEU A 522 7.59 24.12 -25.55
C LEU A 522 6.39 24.40 -24.65
N LEU A 523 5.71 25.52 -24.95
CA LEU A 523 4.36 25.82 -24.48
C LEU A 523 3.41 25.84 -25.67
N HIS A 524 2.30 25.11 -25.58
CA HIS A 524 1.23 25.17 -26.57
C HIS A 524 -0.01 25.84 -25.99
N ILE A 525 -0.64 26.70 -26.78
CA ILE A 525 -1.90 27.36 -26.43
C ILE A 525 -2.96 26.86 -27.40
N PHE A 526 -4.04 26.28 -26.87
CA PHE A 526 -5.17 25.74 -27.60
C PHE A 526 -6.44 26.55 -27.31
N ASP A 527 -7.28 26.76 -28.32
CA ASP A 527 -8.60 27.37 -28.16
C ASP A 527 -9.63 26.28 -27.83
N ALA A 528 -10.02 26.18 -26.56
CA ALA A 528 -10.96 25.16 -26.09
C ALA A 528 -12.37 25.37 -26.65
N SER A 529 -12.70 26.57 -27.13
CA SER A 529 -14.00 26.84 -27.78
C SER A 529 -14.06 26.35 -29.22
N ARG A 530 -12.90 26.06 -29.83
CA ARG A 530 -12.75 25.58 -31.21
C ARG A 530 -12.13 24.20 -31.25
N ASP A 531 -12.67 23.28 -30.46
CA ASP A 531 -12.23 21.88 -30.42
C ASP A 531 -10.72 21.73 -30.14
N TYR A 532 -10.20 22.59 -29.27
CA TYR A 532 -8.79 22.63 -28.85
C TYR A 532 -7.81 22.76 -30.03
N GLN A 533 -8.17 23.55 -31.05
CA GLN A 533 -7.23 23.90 -32.12
C GLN A 533 -6.02 24.67 -31.57
N LEU A 534 -4.82 24.30 -32.04
CA LEU A 534 -3.58 24.97 -31.67
C LEU A 534 -3.60 26.42 -32.20
N VAL A 535 -3.52 27.37 -31.28
CA VAL A 535 -3.47 28.81 -31.58
C VAL A 535 -2.02 29.23 -31.83
N THR A 536 -1.12 28.85 -30.92
CA THR A 536 0.29 29.21 -31.02
C THR A 536 1.17 28.30 -30.18
N THR A 537 2.47 28.31 -30.50
CA THR A 537 3.54 27.65 -29.76
C THR A 537 4.53 28.70 -29.30
N LEU A 538 4.87 28.69 -28.03
CA LEU A 538 5.92 29.51 -27.44
C LEU A 538 7.12 28.62 -27.11
N VAL A 539 8.32 29.17 -27.29
CA VAL A 539 9.62 28.52 -27.07
C VAL A 539 10.34 29.19 -25.91
#